data_AF-M2S0J1-F1
#
_entry.id   AF-M2S0J1-F1
#
_cell.length_a   1.000
_cell.length_b   1.000
_cell.length_c   1.000
_cell.angle_alpha   90.00
_cell.angle_beta   90.00
_cell.angle_gamma   90.00
#
_symmetry.space_group_name_H-M   'P 1'
#
loop_
_entity.id
_entity.type
_entity.pdbx_description
1 polymer ?
#
loop_
_entity_poly.entity_id
_entity_poly.type
_entity_poly.pdbx_seq_one_letter_code
_entity_poly.pdbx_strand_id
1 'polypeptide(L)'
;MSDSHDNQHDRKIWNESTSKKVDFENMNDGLLNFCLSYGFKGDDNRPKASKEDMEWLKKVMDSIESDAKLMYSILEKSDKYLTQKSKGEKTEISEEQLKVELDNLEELVESIDNANDFIKMNGQYELGKLLLEIKNEDILFTVWWVLQSIVQNNPIGQRAIYQNDVIMNVLKNQISTLPVDSKVLFKIICFICSFITENEQIQKMVSSSTFVEKYKQILSTGDEKIIDRLNYTLNKFKHKPF
;
A
#
# COMPACT_ATOMS: atom_id res chain seq x y z
N MET A 1 17.01 -22.92 46.52
CA MET A 1 16.90 -24.09 45.62
C MET A 1 16.94 -23.53 44.21
N SER A 2 18.11 -23.58 43.61
CA SER A 2 18.38 -23.12 42.24
C SER A 2 18.52 -24.35 41.36
N ASP A 3 17.47 -24.71 40.64
CA ASP A 3 17.55 -25.74 39.61
C ASP A 3 18.11 -25.09 38.34
N SER A 4 19.44 -25.03 38.28
CA SER A 4 20.18 -24.81 37.05
C SER A 4 20.10 -26.09 36.22
N HIS A 5 19.10 -26.19 35.34
CA HIS A 5 19.19 -27.06 34.18
C HIS A 5 20.17 -26.46 33.19
N ASP A 6 21.45 -26.56 33.54
CA ASP A 6 22.56 -26.23 32.68
C ASP A 6 22.73 -27.40 31.69
N ASN A 7 21.94 -27.35 30.63
CA ASN A 7 21.81 -28.44 29.68
C ASN A 7 23.11 -28.52 28.85
N GLN A 8 24.06 -29.34 29.31
CA GLN A 8 25.34 -29.58 28.64
C GLN A 8 25.16 -29.99 27.18
N HIS A 9 24.01 -30.57 26.82
CA HIS A 9 23.63 -30.89 25.45
C HIS A 9 23.47 -29.61 24.60
N ASP A 10 22.77 -28.61 25.11
CA ASP A 10 22.53 -27.34 24.41
C ASP A 10 23.84 -26.55 24.28
N ARG A 11 24.70 -26.56 25.30
CA ARG A 11 26.05 -25.96 25.21
C ARG A 11 26.95 -26.66 24.20
N LYS A 12 26.83 -27.98 24.05
CA LYS A 12 27.60 -28.75 23.08
C LYS A 12 27.14 -28.46 21.65
N ILE A 13 25.82 -28.47 21.42
CA ILE A 13 25.22 -28.07 20.14
C ILE A 13 25.60 -26.63 19.78
N TRP A 14 25.63 -25.73 20.77
CA TRP A 14 26.02 -24.33 20.59
C TRP A 14 27.51 -24.14 20.25
N ASN A 15 28.40 -24.88 20.89
CA ASN A 15 29.84 -24.82 20.57
C ASN A 15 30.14 -25.47 19.20
N GLU A 16 29.36 -26.47 18.80
CA GLU A 16 29.45 -27.10 17.48
C GLU A 16 28.85 -26.21 16.37
N SER A 17 27.89 -25.32 16.68
CA SER A 17 27.34 -24.37 15.70
C SER A 17 28.21 -23.12 15.52
N THR A 18 28.80 -22.60 16.60
CA THR A 18 29.68 -21.41 16.57
C THR A 18 31.09 -21.67 16.00
N SER A 19 31.48 -22.94 15.86
CA SER A 19 32.76 -23.34 15.24
C SER A 19 32.65 -23.68 13.75
N LYS A 20 31.44 -23.72 13.19
CA LYS A 20 31.25 -23.88 11.75
C LYS A 20 31.43 -22.52 11.06
N LYS A 21 32.33 -22.46 10.08
CA LYS A 21 32.30 -21.39 9.08
C LYS A 21 30.90 -21.36 8.48
N VAL A 22 30.32 -20.16 8.37
CA VAL A 22 29.01 -19.98 7.76
C VAL A 22 29.05 -20.60 6.37
N ASP A 23 28.24 -21.63 6.17
CA ASP A 23 28.05 -22.23 4.87
C ASP A 23 27.10 -21.34 4.09
N PHE A 24 27.64 -20.59 3.14
CA PHE A 24 26.93 -19.56 2.40
C PHE A 24 26.14 -20.12 1.21
N GLU A 25 26.15 -21.44 1.00
CA GLU A 25 25.44 -22.08 -0.12
C GLU A 25 23.92 -22.22 0.14
N ASN A 26 23.47 -22.18 1.41
CA ASN A 26 22.05 -22.24 1.78
C ASN A 26 21.61 -20.99 2.57
N MET A 27 20.75 -20.17 1.97
CA MET A 27 20.25 -18.90 2.53
C MET A 27 19.59 -19.06 3.91
N ASN A 28 18.80 -20.12 4.10
CA ASN A 28 18.03 -20.33 5.34
C ASN A 28 18.95 -20.77 6.50
N ASP A 29 19.89 -21.68 6.24
CA ASP A 29 20.86 -22.14 7.24
C ASP A 29 21.86 -21.04 7.57
N GLY A 30 22.28 -20.25 6.58
CA GLY A 30 23.15 -19.09 6.77
C GLY A 30 22.50 -18.02 7.66
N LEU A 31 21.23 -17.68 7.42
CA LEU A 31 20.54 -16.62 8.18
C LEU A 31 20.28 -17.06 9.63
N LEU A 32 19.91 -18.33 9.83
CA LEU A 32 19.77 -18.91 11.17
C LEU A 32 21.10 -18.89 11.92
N ASN A 33 22.19 -19.31 11.28
CA ASN A 33 23.53 -19.29 11.89
C ASN A 33 23.98 -17.86 12.23
N PHE A 34 23.71 -16.89 11.35
CA PHE A 34 23.99 -15.48 11.62
C PHE A 34 23.21 -14.99 12.86
N CYS A 35 21.90 -15.27 12.92
CA CYS A 35 21.05 -14.89 14.05
C CYS A 35 21.48 -15.57 15.37
N LEU A 36 21.90 -16.83 15.33
CA LEU A 36 22.42 -17.53 16.52
C LEU A 36 23.77 -16.97 16.97
N SER A 37 24.61 -16.55 16.02
CA SER A 37 25.95 -16.01 16.31
C SER A 37 25.90 -14.59 16.89
N TYR A 38 24.92 -13.77 16.45
CA TYR A 38 24.89 -12.33 16.73
C TYR A 38 23.62 -11.82 17.43
N GLY A 39 22.52 -12.58 17.45
CA GLY A 39 21.16 -12.09 17.74
C GLY A 39 20.69 -12.18 19.20
N PHE A 40 21.25 -13.02 20.05
CA PHE A 40 20.74 -13.21 21.43
C PHE A 40 21.84 -13.46 22.47
N LYS A 41 22.36 -12.39 23.08
CA LYS A 41 22.83 -12.38 24.48
C LYS A 41 22.51 -11.02 25.10
N GLY A 42 21.83 -11.03 26.25
CA GLY A 42 21.50 -9.83 27.03
C GLY A 42 22.70 -9.24 27.79
N ASP A 43 23.91 -9.33 27.23
CA ASP A 43 25.15 -8.87 27.84
C ASP A 43 25.98 -8.09 26.80
N ASP A 44 26.69 -7.05 27.24
CA ASP A 44 27.31 -6.03 26.37
C ASP A 44 28.55 -6.54 25.59
N ASN A 45 29.00 -7.77 25.86
CA ASN A 45 30.12 -8.43 25.16
C ASN A 45 29.69 -9.17 23.88
N ARG A 46 28.98 -8.47 22.97
CA ARG A 46 28.57 -9.04 21.68
C ARG A 46 29.75 -9.11 20.70
N PRO A 47 29.98 -10.27 20.03
CA PRO A 47 30.88 -10.32 18.89
C PRO A 47 30.38 -9.36 17.81
N LYS A 48 31.22 -8.44 17.34
CA LYS A 48 30.86 -7.58 16.21
C LYS A 48 30.95 -8.41 14.93
N ALA A 49 29.87 -8.43 14.16
CA ALA A 49 29.89 -9.03 12.83
C ALA A 49 31.02 -8.42 11.99
N SER A 50 31.75 -9.28 11.28
CA SER A 50 32.80 -8.81 10.38
C SER A 50 32.18 -8.02 9.21
N LYS A 51 33.01 -7.26 8.48
CA LYS A 51 32.53 -6.57 7.27
C LYS A 51 31.99 -7.56 6.23
N GLU A 52 32.64 -8.72 6.09
CA GLU A 52 32.23 -9.78 5.17
C GLU A 52 30.88 -10.38 5.56
N ASP A 53 30.64 -10.63 6.85
CA ASP A 53 29.36 -11.15 7.34
C ASP A 53 28.23 -10.13 7.15
N MET A 54 28.52 -8.84 7.34
CA MET A 54 27.55 -7.76 7.10
C MET A 54 27.25 -7.57 5.61
N GLU A 55 28.25 -7.67 4.73
CA GLU A 55 28.06 -7.63 3.27
C GLU A 55 27.26 -8.84 2.79
N TRP A 56 27.51 -10.03 3.35
CA TRP A 56 26.72 -11.21 3.07
C TRP A 56 25.29 -11.08 3.57
N LEU A 57 25.08 -10.64 4.83
CA LEU A 57 23.73 -10.42 5.37
C LEU A 57 22.97 -9.42 4.51
N LYS A 58 23.63 -8.33 4.07
CA LYS A 58 23.03 -7.35 3.16
C LYS A 58 22.59 -8.02 1.86
N LYS A 59 23.44 -8.84 1.23
CA LYS A 59 23.07 -9.58 0.00
C LYS A 59 21.88 -10.52 0.23
N VAL A 60 21.83 -11.20 1.37
CA VAL A 60 20.70 -12.08 1.71
C VAL A 60 19.42 -11.30 1.92
N MET A 61 19.45 -10.24 2.73
CA MET A 61 18.29 -9.36 2.94
C MET A 61 17.85 -8.69 1.63
N ASP A 62 18.79 -8.35 0.75
CA ASP A 62 18.51 -7.80 -0.58
C ASP A 62 17.91 -8.86 -1.52
N SER A 63 18.23 -10.15 -1.36
CA SER A 63 17.66 -11.25 -2.15
C SER A 63 16.27 -11.71 -1.71
N ILE A 64 15.86 -11.41 -0.47
CA ILE A 64 14.52 -11.75 0.01
C ILE A 64 13.53 -10.80 -0.65
N GLU A 65 12.65 -11.34 -1.51
CA GLU A 65 11.51 -10.60 -2.04
C GLU A 65 10.58 -10.22 -0.90
N SER A 66 10.12 -8.97 -0.88
CA SER A 66 9.21 -8.47 0.15
C SER A 66 8.17 -7.57 -0.48
N ASP A 67 6.97 -7.54 0.10
CA ASP A 67 5.88 -6.67 -0.36
C ASP A 67 6.34 -5.21 -0.47
N ALA A 68 7.19 -4.75 0.45
CA ALA A 68 7.79 -3.42 0.39
C ALA A 68 8.62 -3.18 -0.89
N LYS A 69 9.43 -4.16 -1.31
CA LYS A 69 10.22 -4.07 -2.55
C LYS A 69 9.33 -4.12 -3.78
N LEU A 70 8.30 -4.96 -3.79
CA LEU A 70 7.32 -5.05 -4.87
C LEU A 70 6.56 -3.73 -5.03
N MET A 71 6.03 -3.17 -3.95
CA MET A 71 5.36 -1.87 -3.95
C MET A 71 6.29 -0.76 -4.47
N TYR A 72 7.53 -0.71 -4.00
CA TYR A 72 8.50 0.28 -4.44
C TYR A 72 8.84 0.14 -5.94
N SER A 73 9.00 -1.08 -6.45
CA SER A 73 9.21 -1.37 -7.87
C SER A 73 8.04 -0.87 -8.74
N ILE A 74 6.80 -1.05 -8.27
CA ILE A 74 5.60 -0.56 -8.95
C ILE A 74 5.57 0.97 -8.99
N LEU A 75 5.97 1.64 -7.89
CA LEU A 75 6.08 3.10 -7.84
C LEU A 75 7.12 3.62 -8.85
N GLU A 76 8.31 3.00 -8.92
CA GLU A 76 9.33 3.39 -9.90
C GLU A 76 8.85 3.21 -11.34
N LYS A 77 8.21 2.08 -11.65
CA LYS A 77 7.63 1.84 -12.98
C LYS A 77 6.58 2.90 -13.34
N SER A 78 5.73 3.28 -12.38
CA SER A 78 4.68 4.28 -12.56
C SER A 78 5.24 5.68 -12.81
N ASP A 79 6.20 6.13 -12.00
CA ASP A 79 6.85 7.44 -12.16
C ASP A 79 7.64 7.52 -13.47
N LYS A 80 8.35 6.43 -13.83
CA LYS A 80 9.06 6.33 -15.10
C LYS A 80 8.12 6.39 -16.30
N TYR A 81 6.99 5.66 -16.24
CA TYR A 81 5.96 5.71 -17.26
C TYR A 81 5.43 7.14 -17.45
N LEU A 82 5.08 7.83 -16.36
CA LEU A 82 4.60 9.21 -16.41
C LEU A 82 5.66 10.16 -16.98
N THR A 83 6.90 10.02 -16.55
CA THR A 83 8.03 10.83 -17.05
C THR A 83 8.21 10.66 -18.55
N GLN A 84 8.24 9.42 -19.04
CA GLN A 84 8.37 9.12 -20.48
C GLN A 84 7.19 9.68 -21.28
N LYS A 85 5.96 9.46 -20.79
CA LYS A 85 4.74 9.97 -21.41
C LYS A 85 4.74 11.50 -21.52
N SER A 86 5.14 12.20 -20.46
CA SER A 86 5.20 13.67 -20.44
C SER A 86 6.19 14.25 -21.45
N LYS A 87 7.26 13.52 -21.76
CA LYS A 87 8.28 13.89 -22.76
C LYS A 87 7.91 13.48 -24.19
N GLY A 88 6.80 12.77 -24.37
CA GLY A 88 6.42 12.17 -25.66
C GLY A 88 7.36 11.04 -26.09
N GLU A 89 8.10 10.43 -25.15
CA GLU A 89 8.98 9.29 -25.40
C GLU A 89 8.18 7.99 -25.46
N LYS A 90 8.73 6.97 -26.15
CA LYS A 90 8.17 5.63 -26.10
C LYS A 90 8.30 5.09 -24.68
N THR A 91 7.18 4.74 -24.06
CA THR A 91 7.16 4.17 -22.71
C THR A 91 7.72 2.76 -22.72
N GLU A 92 8.43 2.38 -21.65
CA GLU A 92 8.97 1.03 -21.49
C GLU A 92 7.90 -0.03 -21.23
N ILE A 93 6.84 0.38 -20.53
CA ILE A 93 5.64 -0.44 -20.30
C ILE A 93 4.45 0.18 -21.02
N SER A 94 3.51 -0.66 -21.46
CA SER A 94 2.24 -0.23 -22.03
C SER A 94 1.25 0.20 -20.93
N GLU A 95 0.13 0.82 -21.32
CA GLU A 95 -0.96 1.15 -20.38
C GLU A 95 -1.56 -0.12 -19.75
N GLU A 96 -1.66 -1.20 -20.51
CA GLU A 96 -2.15 -2.50 -20.02
C GLU A 96 -1.19 -3.09 -19.00
N GLN A 97 0.12 -2.99 -19.23
CA GLN A 97 1.12 -3.44 -18.26
C GLN A 97 1.09 -2.58 -17.00
N LEU A 98 0.97 -1.26 -17.13
CA LEU A 98 0.82 -0.37 -15.97
C LEU A 98 -0.43 -0.72 -15.16
N LYS A 99 -1.55 -1.02 -15.83
CA LYS A 99 -2.77 -1.48 -15.15
C LYS A 99 -2.51 -2.76 -14.35
N VAL A 100 -1.83 -3.76 -14.93
CA VAL A 100 -1.51 -5.01 -14.24
C VAL A 100 -0.63 -4.75 -13.00
N GLU A 101 0.37 -3.88 -13.10
CA GLU A 101 1.20 -3.50 -11.95
C GLU A 101 0.37 -2.81 -10.85
N LEU A 102 -0.61 -1.98 -11.22
CA LEU A 102 -1.52 -1.33 -10.28
C LEU A 102 -2.55 -2.30 -9.68
N ASP A 103 -2.99 -3.31 -10.42
CA ASP A 103 -3.86 -4.37 -9.89
C ASP A 103 -3.06 -5.20 -8.84
N ASN A 104 -1.80 -5.54 -9.12
CA ASN A 104 -0.92 -6.18 -8.13
C ASN A 104 -0.69 -5.29 -6.90
N LEU A 105 -0.55 -3.97 -7.09
CA LEU A 105 -0.43 -3.03 -5.98
C LEU A 105 -1.68 -3.03 -5.11
N GLU A 106 -2.86 -3.09 -5.72
CA GLU A 106 -4.13 -3.15 -5.01
C GLU A 106 -4.19 -4.35 -4.07
N GLU A 107 -3.83 -5.55 -4.56
CA GLU A 107 -3.73 -6.77 -3.75
C GLU A 107 -2.74 -6.62 -2.58
N LEU A 108 -1.57 -6.01 -2.83
CA LEU A 108 -0.56 -5.80 -1.79
C LEU A 108 -1.07 -4.88 -0.67
N VAL A 109 -1.79 -3.81 -1.00
CA VAL A 109 -2.27 -2.82 -0.03
C VAL A 109 -3.64 -3.17 0.59
N GLU A 110 -4.21 -4.33 0.30
CA GLU A 110 -5.35 -4.87 1.07
C GLU A 110 -4.97 -5.12 2.54
N SER A 111 -3.70 -5.44 2.79
CA SER A 111 -3.14 -5.51 4.14
C SER A 111 -2.91 -4.11 4.70
N ILE A 112 -3.46 -3.84 5.89
CA ILE A 112 -3.32 -2.54 6.57
C ILE A 112 -1.84 -2.21 6.83
N ASP A 113 -1.00 -3.20 7.13
CA ASP A 113 0.43 -2.99 7.36
C ASP A 113 1.13 -2.53 6.08
N ASN A 114 0.87 -3.20 4.96
CA ASN A 114 1.40 -2.83 3.65
C ASN A 114 0.86 -1.46 3.20
N ALA A 115 -0.42 -1.17 3.40
CA ALA A 115 -0.99 0.15 3.11
C ALA A 115 -0.29 1.26 3.91
N ASN A 116 0.05 1.00 5.17
CA ASN A 116 0.78 1.95 6.00
C ASN A 116 2.24 2.12 5.57
N ASP A 117 2.91 1.03 5.15
CA ASP A 117 4.26 1.10 4.60
C ASP A 117 4.29 1.81 3.25
N PHE A 118 3.29 1.59 2.40
CA PHE A 118 3.09 2.32 1.15
C PHE A 118 2.97 3.83 1.39
N ILE A 119 2.24 4.24 2.43
CA ILE A 119 2.14 5.65 2.82
C ILE A 119 3.49 6.22 3.28
N LYS A 120 4.27 5.45 4.05
CA LYS A 120 5.63 5.85 4.47
C LYS A 120 6.59 5.99 3.28
N MET A 121 6.35 5.24 2.20
CA MET A 121 7.07 5.36 0.93
C MET A 121 6.60 6.54 0.07
N ASN A 122 5.68 7.37 0.56
CA ASN A 122 5.04 8.45 -0.20
C ASN A 122 4.21 7.97 -1.40
N GLY A 123 3.78 6.69 -1.42
CA GLY A 123 3.07 6.11 -2.55
C GLY A 123 1.75 6.81 -2.89
N GLN A 124 1.07 7.40 -1.91
CA GLN A 124 -0.12 8.23 -2.13
C GLN A 124 0.14 9.43 -3.05
N TYR A 125 1.35 10.02 -3.02
CA TYR A 125 1.67 11.14 -3.90
C TYR A 125 1.82 10.67 -5.35
N GLU A 126 2.41 9.49 -5.56
CA GLU A 126 2.51 8.87 -6.89
C GLU A 126 1.13 8.50 -7.46
N LEU A 127 0.23 7.96 -6.63
CA LEU A 127 -1.17 7.75 -7.05
C LEU A 127 -1.87 9.08 -7.40
N GLY A 128 -1.57 10.15 -6.66
CA GLY A 128 -2.04 11.51 -6.98
C GLY A 128 -1.55 12.01 -8.35
N LYS A 129 -0.28 11.76 -8.71
CA LYS A 129 0.25 12.08 -10.04
C LYS A 129 -0.47 11.27 -11.13
N LEU A 130 -0.65 9.97 -10.92
CA LEU A 130 -1.37 9.11 -11.88
C LEU A 130 -2.80 9.62 -12.13
N LEU A 131 -3.52 9.97 -11.06
CA LEU A 131 -4.87 10.55 -11.15
C LEU A 131 -4.92 11.87 -11.95
N LEU A 132 -3.87 12.68 -11.88
CA LEU A 132 -3.80 13.97 -12.56
C LEU A 132 -3.48 13.81 -14.06
N GLU A 133 -2.48 12.99 -14.36
CA GLU A 133 -1.85 12.89 -15.69
C GLU A 133 -2.54 11.87 -16.60
N ILE A 134 -3.10 10.79 -16.05
CA ILE A 134 -3.70 9.72 -16.85
C ILE A 134 -5.16 10.05 -17.21
N LYS A 135 -5.55 9.72 -18.44
CA LYS A 135 -6.94 9.80 -18.94
C LYS A 135 -7.56 8.44 -19.28
N ASN A 136 -6.75 7.38 -19.32
CA ASN A 136 -7.22 6.02 -19.54
C ASN A 136 -8.11 5.59 -18.36
N GLU A 137 -9.37 5.28 -18.62
CA GLU A 137 -10.34 4.96 -17.58
C GLU A 137 -10.05 3.64 -16.83
N ASP A 138 -9.41 2.66 -17.47
CA ASP A 138 -9.04 1.41 -16.81
C ASP A 138 -7.95 1.63 -15.76
N ILE A 139 -6.96 2.45 -16.09
CA ILE A 139 -5.92 2.84 -15.12
C ILE A 139 -6.55 3.68 -13.99
N LEU A 140 -7.38 4.68 -14.31
CA LEU A 140 -8.04 5.49 -13.29
C LEU A 140 -8.94 4.66 -12.37
N PHE A 141 -9.66 3.68 -12.94
CA PHE A 141 -10.44 2.72 -12.17
C PHE A 141 -9.57 1.96 -11.17
N THR A 142 -8.43 1.40 -11.61
CA THR A 142 -7.53 0.67 -10.71
C THR A 142 -6.90 1.60 -9.67
N VAL A 143 -6.48 2.82 -10.02
CA VAL A 143 -5.92 3.77 -9.04
C VAL A 143 -6.91 4.11 -7.93
N TRP A 144 -8.19 4.34 -8.26
CA TRP A 144 -9.22 4.54 -7.24
C TRP A 144 -9.49 3.30 -6.40
N TRP A 145 -9.27 2.12 -6.97
CA TRP A 145 -9.35 0.86 -6.22
C TRP A 145 -8.21 0.73 -5.22
N VAL A 146 -6.97 0.97 -5.63
CA VAL A 146 -5.81 1.03 -4.72
C VAL A 146 -6.07 2.02 -3.57
N LEU A 147 -6.57 3.23 -3.88
CA LEU A 147 -6.93 4.22 -2.86
C LEU A 147 -8.02 3.75 -1.92
N GLN A 148 -9.01 3.02 -2.42
CA GLN A 148 -10.07 2.44 -1.59
C GLN A 148 -9.52 1.38 -0.62
N SER A 149 -8.61 0.54 -1.08
CA SER A 149 -7.97 -0.50 -0.26
C SER A 149 -7.07 0.12 0.82
N ILE A 150 -6.31 1.17 0.47
CA ILE A 150 -5.49 1.94 1.44
C ILE A 150 -6.32 2.50 2.60
N VAL A 151 -7.53 3.02 2.35
CA VAL A 151 -8.35 3.70 3.37
C VAL A 151 -9.33 2.78 4.10
N GLN A 152 -9.52 1.54 3.64
CA GLN A 152 -10.50 0.61 4.18
C GLN A 152 -10.13 0.17 5.60
N ASN A 153 -10.95 0.57 6.58
CA ASN A 153 -10.70 0.34 8.01
C ASN A 153 -9.31 0.82 8.48
N ASN A 154 -8.73 1.81 7.79
CA ASN A 154 -7.38 2.30 8.07
C ASN A 154 -7.38 3.82 8.32
N PRO A 155 -7.45 4.27 9.58
CA PRO A 155 -7.42 5.70 9.92
C PRO A 155 -6.15 6.43 9.49
N ILE A 156 -5.01 5.74 9.40
CA ILE A 156 -3.74 6.32 8.93
C ILE A 156 -3.87 6.62 7.43
N GLY A 157 -4.35 5.64 6.66
CA GLY A 157 -4.68 5.81 5.24
C GLY A 157 -5.68 6.93 4.99
N GLN A 158 -6.81 6.93 5.71
CA GLN A 158 -7.81 8.00 5.61
C GLN A 158 -7.20 9.39 5.85
N ARG A 159 -6.36 9.54 6.89
CA ARG A 159 -5.71 10.83 7.18
C ARG A 159 -4.73 11.22 6.08
N ALA A 160 -3.88 10.30 5.63
CA ALA A 160 -2.89 10.56 4.59
C ALA A 160 -3.53 10.99 3.27
N ILE A 161 -4.62 10.33 2.86
CA ILE A 161 -5.36 10.70 1.65
C ILE A 161 -6.09 12.03 1.83
N TYR A 162 -6.72 12.27 2.98
CA TYR A 162 -7.40 13.54 3.26
C TYR A 162 -6.46 14.76 3.25
N GLN A 163 -5.21 14.58 3.67
CA GLN A 163 -4.18 15.62 3.67
C GLN A 163 -3.52 15.82 2.29
N ASN A 164 -3.81 14.96 1.30
CA ASN A 164 -3.24 15.08 -0.04
C ASN A 164 -4.14 15.94 -0.93
N ASP A 165 -3.78 17.22 -1.07
CA ASP A 165 -4.56 18.20 -1.84
C ASP A 165 -4.78 17.79 -3.31
N VAL A 166 -3.81 17.09 -3.93
CA VAL A 166 -3.95 16.64 -5.33
C VAL A 166 -5.07 15.62 -5.44
N ILE A 167 -5.06 14.57 -4.61
CA ILE A 167 -6.10 13.53 -4.63
C ILE A 167 -7.45 14.15 -4.27
N MET A 168 -7.50 15.02 -3.26
CA MET A 168 -8.74 15.66 -2.84
C MET A 168 -9.33 16.57 -3.92
N ASN A 169 -8.50 17.27 -4.68
CA ASN A 169 -8.94 18.09 -5.80
C ASN A 169 -9.40 17.23 -6.98
N VAL A 170 -8.68 16.15 -7.30
CA VAL A 170 -9.11 15.21 -8.36
C VAL A 170 -10.42 14.54 -7.98
N LEU A 171 -10.61 14.14 -6.71
CA LEU A 171 -11.87 13.58 -6.21
C LEU A 171 -13.04 14.53 -6.46
N LYS A 172 -12.91 15.79 -6.04
CA LYS A 172 -13.94 16.84 -6.22
C LYS A 172 -14.22 17.12 -7.70
N ASN A 173 -13.18 17.12 -8.53
CA ASN A 173 -13.35 17.34 -9.96
C ASN A 173 -14.07 16.15 -10.60
N GLN A 174 -13.56 14.93 -10.43
CA GLN A 174 -14.10 13.73 -11.08
C GLN A 174 -15.51 13.39 -10.58
N ILE A 175 -15.81 13.55 -9.27
CA ILE A 175 -17.18 13.35 -8.78
C ILE A 175 -18.15 14.35 -9.42
N SER A 176 -17.72 15.54 -9.84
CA SER A 176 -18.61 16.51 -10.48
C SER A 176 -18.76 16.26 -11.99
N THR A 177 -17.67 15.88 -12.67
CA THR A 177 -17.60 15.85 -14.14
C THR A 177 -17.88 14.50 -14.77
N LEU A 178 -17.63 13.39 -14.08
CA LEU A 178 -17.83 12.06 -14.66
C LEU A 178 -19.34 11.77 -14.89
N PRO A 179 -19.68 11.10 -16.01
CA PRO A 179 -21.04 10.68 -16.26
C PRO A 179 -21.44 9.55 -15.29
N VAL A 180 -22.75 9.41 -15.06
CA VAL A 180 -23.28 8.49 -14.04
C VAL A 180 -22.96 7.01 -14.33
N ASP A 181 -22.83 6.66 -15.61
CA ASP A 181 -22.50 5.33 -16.12
C ASP A 181 -20.99 5.03 -16.14
N SER A 182 -20.14 5.98 -15.73
CA SER A 182 -18.70 5.76 -15.70
C SER A 182 -18.30 4.69 -14.68
N LYS A 183 -17.52 3.70 -15.12
CA LYS A 183 -16.90 2.70 -14.24
C LYS A 183 -15.99 3.36 -13.18
N VAL A 184 -15.33 4.47 -13.53
CA VAL A 184 -14.48 5.23 -12.62
C VAL A 184 -15.32 5.87 -11.52
N LEU A 185 -16.48 6.45 -11.87
CA LEU A 185 -17.41 7.01 -10.89
C LEU A 185 -17.88 5.93 -9.90
N PHE A 186 -18.26 4.74 -10.38
CA PHE A 186 -18.62 3.63 -9.50
C PHE A 186 -17.51 3.34 -8.47
N LYS A 187 -16.25 3.30 -8.91
CA LYS A 187 -15.12 3.07 -7.99
C LYS A 187 -14.89 4.24 -7.04
N ILE A 188 -15.09 5.48 -7.47
CA ILE A 188 -15.07 6.66 -6.59
C ILE A 188 -16.12 6.52 -5.48
N ILE A 189 -17.35 6.07 -5.78
CA ILE A 189 -18.37 5.82 -4.74
C ILE A 189 -17.91 4.72 -3.77
N CYS A 190 -17.28 3.65 -4.28
CA CYS A 190 -16.67 2.62 -3.43
C CYS A 190 -15.59 3.19 -2.50
N PHE A 191 -14.69 4.01 -3.04
CA PHE A 191 -13.67 4.73 -2.28
C PHE A 191 -14.29 5.60 -1.20
N ILE A 192 -15.26 6.47 -1.55
CA ILE A 192 -15.93 7.36 -0.59
C ILE A 192 -16.52 6.56 0.56
N CYS A 193 -17.18 5.43 0.29
CA CYS A 193 -17.72 4.56 1.34
C CYS A 193 -16.67 4.09 2.35
N SER A 194 -15.50 3.66 1.89
CA SER A 194 -14.40 3.25 2.78
C SER A 194 -13.78 4.47 3.48
N PHE A 195 -13.67 5.58 2.76
CA PHE A 195 -13.01 6.80 3.21
C PHE A 195 -13.76 7.54 4.33
N ILE A 196 -15.10 7.54 4.29
CA ILE A 196 -15.94 8.19 5.30
C ILE A 196 -16.13 7.38 6.58
N THR A 197 -15.79 6.09 6.55
CA THR A 197 -16.11 5.17 7.65
C THR A 197 -15.44 5.67 8.93
N GLU A 198 -16.25 5.93 9.95
CA GLU A 198 -15.85 6.42 11.27
C GLU A 198 -15.11 7.78 11.29
N ASN A 199 -15.09 8.52 10.17
CA ASN A 199 -14.39 9.80 10.06
C ASN A 199 -15.34 10.98 9.76
N GLU A 200 -15.73 11.71 10.80
CA GLU A 200 -16.69 12.83 10.69
C GLU A 200 -16.18 14.00 9.85
N GLN A 201 -14.87 14.28 9.87
CA GLN A 201 -14.30 15.39 9.11
C GLN A 201 -14.40 15.12 7.61
N ILE A 202 -14.09 13.88 7.20
CA ILE A 202 -14.24 13.43 5.82
C ILE A 202 -15.72 13.42 5.43
N GLN A 203 -16.61 12.91 6.29
CA GLN A 203 -18.06 12.95 6.05
C GLN A 203 -18.55 14.37 5.77
N LYS A 204 -18.16 15.36 6.58
CA LYS A 204 -18.53 16.77 6.35
C LYS A 204 -18.04 17.27 4.99
N MET A 205 -16.83 16.90 4.57
CA MET A 205 -16.27 17.31 3.29
C MET A 205 -17.02 16.69 2.09
N VAL A 206 -17.33 15.40 2.13
CA VAL A 206 -18.11 14.73 1.06
C VAL A 206 -19.62 14.98 1.15
N SER A 207 -20.07 15.81 2.10
CA SER A 207 -21.43 16.35 2.19
C SER A 207 -21.55 17.76 1.58
N SER A 208 -20.51 18.26 0.91
CA SER A 208 -20.60 19.55 0.20
C SER A 208 -21.60 19.50 -0.96
N SER A 209 -22.06 20.67 -1.42
CA SER A 209 -23.04 20.78 -2.52
C SER A 209 -22.65 19.99 -3.75
N THR A 210 -21.37 20.03 -4.15
CA THR A 210 -20.83 19.31 -5.31
C THR A 210 -21.08 17.80 -5.23
N PHE A 211 -20.83 17.17 -4.08
CA PHE A 211 -21.06 15.73 -3.90
C PHE A 211 -22.55 15.42 -3.85
N VAL A 212 -23.31 16.22 -3.10
CA VAL A 212 -24.76 16.05 -2.95
C VAL A 212 -25.50 16.12 -4.28
N GLU A 213 -25.12 17.05 -5.16
CA GLU A 213 -25.68 17.16 -6.50
C GLU A 213 -25.42 15.90 -7.32
N LYS A 214 -24.19 15.36 -7.31
CA LYS A 214 -23.89 14.10 -7.98
C LYS A 214 -24.64 12.92 -7.35
N TYR A 215 -24.76 12.84 -6.02
CA TYR A 215 -25.52 11.78 -5.36
C TYR A 215 -26.99 11.79 -5.78
N LYS A 216 -27.62 12.95 -5.83
CA LYS A 216 -29.00 13.10 -6.34
C LYS A 216 -29.11 12.68 -7.81
N GLN A 217 -28.13 13.06 -8.64
CA GLN A 217 -28.07 12.64 -10.04
C GLN A 217 -28.02 11.11 -10.14
N ILE A 218 -27.11 10.45 -9.41
CA ILE A 218 -26.96 8.99 -9.38
C ILE A 218 -28.28 8.32 -8.95
N LEU A 219 -28.93 8.80 -7.88
CA LEU A 219 -30.21 8.24 -7.41
C LEU A 219 -31.35 8.38 -8.43
N SER A 220 -31.27 9.36 -9.32
CA SER A 220 -32.32 9.63 -10.32
C SER A 220 -32.10 8.93 -11.66
N THR A 221 -30.84 8.77 -12.10
CA THR A 221 -30.51 8.29 -13.45
C THR A 221 -29.52 7.13 -13.48
N GLY A 222 -29.03 6.69 -12.32
CA GLY A 222 -28.07 5.58 -12.22
C GLY A 222 -28.71 4.23 -12.52
N ASP A 223 -27.87 3.26 -12.85
CA ASP A 223 -28.29 1.86 -12.85
C ASP A 223 -28.45 1.33 -11.42
N GLU A 224 -29.07 0.15 -11.29
CA GLU A 224 -29.31 -0.51 -10.01
C GLU A 224 -28.02 -0.67 -9.19
N LYS A 225 -26.92 -1.03 -9.84
CA LYS A 225 -25.64 -1.35 -9.19
C LYS A 225 -25.04 -0.12 -8.51
N ILE A 226 -24.96 1.03 -9.19
CA ILE A 226 -24.41 2.26 -8.60
C ILE A 226 -25.36 2.87 -7.57
N ILE A 227 -26.67 2.77 -7.78
CA ILE A 227 -27.69 3.23 -6.83
C ILE A 227 -27.58 2.45 -5.52
N ASP A 228 -27.51 1.12 -5.57
CA ASP A 228 -27.36 0.28 -4.38
C ASP A 228 -26.08 0.58 -3.63
N ARG A 229 -24.97 0.75 -4.36
CA ARG A 229 -23.69 1.12 -3.75
C ARG A 229 -23.74 2.49 -3.09
N LEU A 230 -24.38 3.47 -3.72
CA LEU A 230 -24.56 4.80 -3.14
C LEU A 230 -25.48 4.75 -1.91
N ASN A 231 -26.58 4.01 -1.94
CA ASN A 231 -27.46 3.84 -0.78
C ASN A 231 -26.72 3.22 0.41
N TYR A 232 -25.90 2.18 0.17
CA TYR A 232 -25.02 1.63 1.20
C TYR A 232 -24.06 2.69 1.77
N THR A 233 -23.48 3.50 0.90
CA THR A 233 -22.56 4.60 1.28
C THR A 233 -23.28 5.65 2.13
N LEU A 234 -24.48 6.08 1.74
CA LEU A 234 -25.28 7.07 2.46
C LEU A 234 -25.67 6.57 3.87
N ASN A 235 -25.84 5.27 4.06
CA ASN A 235 -26.12 4.68 5.37
C ASN A 235 -24.90 4.65 6.32
N LYS A 236 -23.69 4.90 5.83
CA LYS A 236 -22.47 5.02 6.65
C LYS A 236 -22.26 6.41 7.24
N PHE A 237 -22.99 7.41 6.75
CA PHE A 237 -22.93 8.75 7.32
C PHE A 237 -23.60 8.78 8.69
N LYS A 238 -23.00 9.51 9.64
CA LYS A 238 -23.65 9.79 10.94
C LYS A 238 -24.89 10.66 10.77
N HIS A 239 -24.82 11.61 9.84
CA HIS A 239 -25.94 12.45 9.45
C HIS A 239 -26.03 12.43 7.93
N LYS A 240 -27.20 12.04 7.40
CA LYS A 240 -27.40 12.00 5.96
C LYS A 240 -27.11 13.38 5.36
N PRO A 241 -26.42 13.43 4.22
CA PRO A 241 -26.01 14.70 3.61
C PRO A 241 -27.19 15.50 3.03
N PHE A 242 -28.38 14.90 2.91
CA PHE A 242 -29.64 15.51 2.50
C PHE A 242 -30.84 14.65 2.92
#